data_AF-A0A068UHP5-F1
#
_entry.id   AF-A0A068UHP5-F1
#
_cell.length_a   1.000
_cell.length_b   1.000
_cell.length_c   1.000
_cell.angle_alpha   90.00
_cell.angle_beta   90.00
_cell.angle_gamma   90.00
#
_symmetry.space_group_name_H-M   'P 1'
#
loop_
_entity.id
_entity.type
_entity.pdbx_description
1 polymer ?
#
loop_
_entity_poly.entity_id
_entity_poly.type
_entity_poly.pdbx_seq_one_letter_code
_entity_poly.pdbx_strand_id
1 'polypeptide(L)'
;MAMQVTFLVALLLLPIHLLNARTVITSFNRSSFPDDFVFGASSAAYQYEGAAFEGGKGPSIWDTFTHKYPGKILNGSNGDVAEDFYHRYKTGVSAFYVYPKGLRDLLEYTKKKYNNPTIYITENGIGDANNSTRIKSIKDFQRVDFYHRHLLAVQEAMKLGVNVKGFFAWSFLDTFEWGSGYTLRFGICYVDYKDGLKRYPKSSALWFKKFLRK
;
A
#
# COMPACT_ATOMS: atom_id res chain seq x y z
N MET A 1 -86.36 9.10 -1.80
CA MET A 1 -85.89 10.41 -1.28
C MET A 1 -84.72 10.11 -0.36
N ALA A 2 -83.50 10.56 -0.70
CA ALA A 2 -82.25 10.24 0.03
C ALA A 2 -81.93 8.72 0.14
N MET A 3 -80.72 8.24 0.49
CA MET A 3 -79.32 8.67 0.29
C MET A 3 -78.44 7.50 0.80
N GLN A 4 -77.12 7.54 0.60
CA GLN A 4 -76.09 6.68 1.21
C GLN A 4 -75.95 5.25 0.63
N VAL A 5 -74.75 4.65 0.59
CA VAL A 5 -73.37 5.20 0.60
C VAL A 5 -72.52 4.27 -0.26
N THR A 6 -71.77 4.82 -1.22
CA THR A 6 -70.75 4.07 -1.98
C THR A 6 -69.41 4.16 -1.24
N PHE A 7 -68.74 3.03 -1.05
CA PHE A 7 -67.52 2.95 -0.24
C PHE A 7 -66.29 3.56 -0.92
N LEU A 8 -65.34 4.00 -0.08
CA LEU A 8 -63.95 4.28 -0.45
C LEU A 8 -63.28 3.00 -1.01
N VAL A 9 -62.17 3.02 -1.76
CA VAL A 9 -61.10 4.01 -1.88
C VAL A 9 -60.69 4.20 -3.34
N ALA A 10 -60.28 5.42 -3.73
CA ALA A 10 -59.64 5.66 -5.02
C ALA A 10 -58.24 5.04 -5.07
N LEU A 11 -58.12 3.80 -5.56
CA LEU A 11 -56.83 3.14 -5.82
C LEU A 11 -56.16 3.65 -7.12
N LEU A 12 -56.25 4.96 -7.37
CA LEU A 12 -55.78 5.60 -8.60
C LEU A 12 -54.30 5.97 -8.48
N LEU A 13 -53.46 5.13 -9.10
CA LEU A 13 -52.23 5.55 -9.80
C LEU A 13 -51.28 6.45 -9.01
N LEU A 14 -50.79 5.98 -7.85
CA LEU A 14 -49.44 6.37 -7.45
C LEU A 14 -48.47 5.82 -8.50
N PRO A 15 -47.73 6.65 -9.25
CA PRO A 15 -46.70 6.14 -10.16
C PRO A 15 -45.64 5.44 -9.32
N ILE A 16 -45.30 4.20 -9.67
CA ILE A 16 -44.17 3.49 -9.05
C ILE A 16 -42.88 4.10 -9.59
N HIS A 17 -42.56 5.27 -9.05
CA HIS A 17 -41.24 5.91 -9.09
C HIS A 17 -40.52 5.65 -7.77
N LEU A 18 -40.69 4.43 -7.24
CA LEU A 18 -39.68 3.81 -6.37
C LEU A 18 -38.37 3.88 -7.14
N LEU A 19 -37.43 4.66 -6.60
CA LEU A 19 -36.27 5.13 -7.34
C LEU A 19 -35.56 3.94 -7.98
N ASN A 20 -35.37 3.98 -9.31
CA ASN A 20 -34.36 3.16 -9.96
C ASN A 20 -32.98 3.73 -9.64
N ALA A 21 -32.67 3.76 -8.34
CA ALA A 21 -31.35 3.90 -7.79
C ALA A 21 -30.57 2.63 -8.16
N ARG A 22 -30.21 2.54 -9.45
CA ARG A 22 -28.96 1.92 -9.84
C ARG A 22 -27.90 2.63 -9.02
N THR A 23 -27.54 2.04 -7.89
CA THR A 23 -26.28 2.31 -7.23
C THR A 23 -25.22 2.04 -8.28
N VAL A 24 -24.76 3.10 -8.93
CA VAL A 24 -23.57 3.04 -9.77
C VAL A 24 -22.46 2.78 -8.79
N ILE A 25 -22.17 1.49 -8.56
CA ILE A 25 -20.99 1.05 -7.85
C ILE A 25 -19.84 1.46 -8.76
N THR A 26 -19.36 2.68 -8.55
CA THR A 26 -18.23 3.28 -9.26
C THR A 26 -17.01 2.45 -8.90
N SER A 27 -16.72 1.46 -9.75
CA SER A 27 -15.74 0.42 -9.45
C SER A 27 -14.38 1.06 -9.24
N PHE A 28 -13.87 1.01 -8.01
CA PHE A 28 -12.62 1.68 -7.66
C PHE A 28 -11.45 1.03 -8.40
N ASN A 29 -10.91 1.76 -9.39
CA ASN A 29 -9.97 1.28 -10.41
C ASN A 29 -9.11 2.46 -10.94
N ARG A 30 -8.29 2.23 -11.98
CA ARG A 30 -7.43 3.26 -12.57
C ARG A 30 -8.18 4.51 -13.01
N SER A 31 -9.40 4.38 -13.53
CA SER A 31 -10.26 5.48 -13.98
C SER A 31 -10.87 6.30 -12.83
N SER A 32 -10.63 5.89 -11.58
CA SER A 32 -10.93 6.67 -10.37
C SER A 32 -9.90 7.78 -10.09
N PHE A 33 -8.86 7.90 -10.93
CA PHE A 33 -7.76 8.87 -10.86
C PHE A 33 -7.53 9.52 -12.24
N PRO A 34 -7.02 10.78 -12.30
CA PRO A 34 -6.68 11.46 -13.56
C PRO A 34 -5.77 10.64 -14.48
N ASP A 35 -5.84 10.87 -15.79
CA ASP A 35 -5.05 10.10 -16.77
C ASP A 35 -3.53 10.36 -16.68
N ASP A 36 -3.13 11.54 -16.19
CA ASP A 36 -1.73 11.89 -15.91
C ASP A 36 -1.22 11.39 -14.54
N PHE A 37 -2.09 10.79 -13.71
CA PHE A 37 -1.69 10.28 -12.39
C PHE A 37 -0.78 9.05 -12.50
N VAL A 38 0.43 9.15 -11.91
CA VAL A 38 1.45 8.10 -11.96
C VAL A 38 1.24 7.07 -10.85
N PHE A 39 1.22 5.79 -11.22
CA PHE A 39 1.26 4.67 -10.27
C PHE A 39 2.58 3.92 -10.41
N GLY A 40 3.18 3.55 -9.30
CA GLY A 40 4.39 2.73 -9.27
C GLY A 40 4.54 1.94 -7.98
N ALA A 41 5.72 1.37 -7.78
CA ALA A 41 6.16 0.75 -6.53
C ALA A 41 7.57 1.24 -6.22
N SER A 42 7.89 1.44 -4.95
CA SER A 42 9.15 2.03 -4.48
C SER A 42 10.14 1.00 -3.92
N SER A 43 11.37 1.46 -3.78
CA SER A 43 12.60 0.74 -3.42
C SER A 43 13.58 1.77 -2.87
N ALA A 44 14.51 1.35 -2.00
CA ALA A 44 15.62 2.19 -1.55
C ALA A 44 16.96 1.50 -1.88
N ALA A 45 17.94 2.29 -2.34
CA ALA A 45 19.27 1.86 -2.77
C ALA A 45 19.92 0.82 -1.83
N TYR A 46 20.11 1.19 -0.56
CA TYR A 46 20.71 0.31 0.45
C TYR A 46 19.95 -1.01 0.69
N GLN A 47 18.63 -1.04 0.44
CA GLN A 47 17.80 -2.23 0.60
C GLN A 47 17.84 -3.18 -0.61
N TYR A 48 18.48 -2.77 -1.72
CA TYR A 48 18.59 -3.51 -2.98
C TYR A 48 20.04 -3.77 -3.43
N GLU A 49 20.99 -2.89 -3.12
CA GLU A 49 22.35 -2.92 -3.70
C GLU A 49 23.32 -3.87 -3.00
N GLY A 50 23.23 -4.02 -1.67
CA GLY A 50 24.11 -4.88 -0.87
C GLY A 50 25.60 -4.61 -1.11
N ALA A 51 26.41 -5.67 -1.19
CA ALA A 51 27.72 -5.71 -1.84
C ALA A 51 28.71 -4.58 -1.49
N ALA A 52 28.78 -4.10 -0.24
CA ALA A 52 29.72 -3.04 0.15
C ALA A 52 31.20 -3.38 -0.12
N PHE A 53 31.54 -4.67 -0.15
CA PHE A 53 32.88 -5.21 -0.34
C PHE A 53 33.06 -5.96 -1.68
N GLU A 54 32.05 -5.96 -2.55
CA GLU A 54 32.04 -6.65 -3.85
C GLU A 54 31.60 -5.69 -4.97
N GLY A 55 31.87 -6.02 -6.23
CA GLY A 55 31.40 -5.26 -7.41
C GLY A 55 31.92 -3.81 -7.56
N GLY A 56 32.63 -3.25 -6.57
CA GLY A 56 33.19 -1.90 -6.60
C GLY A 56 32.31 -0.80 -5.97
N LYS A 57 31.22 -1.14 -5.26
CA LYS A 57 30.32 -0.17 -4.60
C LYS A 57 31.02 0.66 -3.53
N GLY A 58 31.80 0.01 -2.67
CA GLY A 58 32.41 0.61 -1.47
C GLY A 58 31.43 0.78 -0.30
N PRO A 59 31.94 1.09 0.91
CA PRO A 59 31.14 1.23 2.12
C PRO A 59 30.40 2.58 2.18
N SER A 60 29.12 2.53 2.53
CA SER A 60 28.29 3.70 2.81
C SER A 60 28.28 4.09 4.29
N ILE A 61 27.57 5.17 4.60
CA ILE A 61 27.29 5.60 5.99
C ILE A 61 26.54 4.52 6.78
N TRP A 62 25.66 3.75 6.14
CA TRP A 62 24.88 2.71 6.80
C TRP A 62 25.69 1.44 7.07
N ASP A 63 26.56 1.04 6.15
CA ASP A 63 27.54 -0.05 6.38
C ASP A 63 28.41 0.33 7.59
N THR A 64 29.05 1.50 7.53
CA THR A 64 29.86 2.07 8.62
C THR A 64 29.13 2.13 9.96
N PHE A 65 27.87 2.57 9.98
CA PHE A 65 27.06 2.64 11.20
C PHE A 65 26.75 1.26 11.77
N THR A 66 26.36 0.30 10.92
CA THR A 66 25.95 -1.03 11.36
C THR A 66 27.14 -1.90 11.80
N HIS A 67 28.31 -1.79 11.15
CA HIS A 67 29.56 -2.39 11.66
C HIS A 67 30.01 -1.81 13.00
N LYS A 68 29.91 -0.48 13.17
CA LYS A 68 30.43 0.20 14.36
C LYS A 68 29.51 0.05 15.58
N TYR A 69 28.22 -0.16 15.36
CA TYR A 69 27.20 -0.22 16.42
C TYR A 69 26.20 -1.40 16.24
N PRO A 70 26.65 -2.66 16.13
CA PRO A 70 25.77 -3.81 15.84
C PRO A 70 24.64 -3.98 16.88
N GLY A 71 24.91 -3.68 18.16
CA GLY A 71 23.90 -3.64 19.23
C GLY A 71 22.83 -2.56 19.12
N LYS A 72 22.77 -1.80 18.01
CA LYS A 72 21.66 -0.90 17.65
C LYS A 72 20.65 -1.53 16.67
N ILE A 73 20.94 -2.72 16.14
CA ILE A 73 20.06 -3.47 15.25
C ILE A 73 19.46 -4.65 16.03
N LEU A 74 18.16 -4.94 15.86
CA LEU A 74 17.39 -5.79 16.78
C LEU A 74 17.91 -7.22 16.95
N ASN A 75 18.56 -7.75 15.90
CA ASN A 75 19.21 -9.06 15.83
C ASN A 75 20.73 -8.97 15.61
N GLY A 76 21.31 -7.77 15.67
CA GLY A 76 22.74 -7.52 15.39
C GLY A 76 23.15 -7.56 13.91
N SER A 77 22.22 -7.63 12.94
CA SER A 77 22.58 -7.66 11.51
C SER A 77 23.04 -6.31 10.96
N ASN A 78 23.71 -6.33 9.81
CA ASN A 78 24.06 -5.16 9.00
C ASN A 78 23.41 -5.26 7.60
N GLY A 79 23.79 -4.38 6.68
CA GLY A 79 23.32 -4.40 5.28
C GLY A 79 24.40 -4.75 4.25
N ASP A 80 25.53 -5.34 4.68
CA ASP A 80 26.60 -5.83 3.79
C ASP A 80 26.03 -6.70 2.66
N VAL A 81 25.01 -7.48 3.00
CA VAL A 81 24.16 -8.20 2.07
C VAL A 81 22.71 -7.77 2.26
N ALA A 82 22.28 -6.79 1.47
CA ALA A 82 20.88 -6.61 1.08
C ALA A 82 20.43 -7.75 0.15
N GLU A 83 19.13 -8.08 0.12
CA GLU A 83 18.52 -9.32 -0.44
C GLU A 83 19.11 -10.69 0.00
N ASP A 84 20.31 -10.72 0.60
CA ASP A 84 21.12 -11.86 1.07
C ASP A 84 20.98 -13.20 0.33
N PHE A 85 21.93 -13.43 -0.58
CA PHE A 85 22.14 -14.69 -1.29
C PHE A 85 22.70 -15.82 -0.39
N TYR A 86 23.22 -15.52 0.82
CA TYR A 86 24.17 -16.37 1.54
C TYR A 86 24.09 -16.38 3.10
N HIS A 87 22.89 -16.38 3.71
CA HIS A 87 22.38 -17.28 4.78
C HIS A 87 21.70 -16.65 6.05
N ARG A 88 20.35 -16.68 6.08
CA ARG A 88 19.43 -17.10 7.20
C ARG A 88 19.07 -16.14 8.39
N TYR A 89 17.76 -15.79 8.49
CA TYR A 89 16.94 -15.56 9.74
C TYR A 89 17.18 -14.25 10.57
N LYS A 90 16.38 -13.78 11.58
CA LYS A 90 15.06 -14.04 12.25
C LYS A 90 14.71 -12.78 13.14
N THR A 91 13.51 -12.45 13.69
CA THR A 91 12.07 -12.47 13.28
C THR A 91 11.18 -11.58 14.22
N GLY A 92 10.59 -10.45 13.76
CA GLY A 92 9.28 -9.90 14.24
C GLY A 92 9.25 -8.50 14.89
N VAL A 93 8.20 -7.70 14.58
CA VAL A 93 7.89 -6.35 15.17
C VAL A 93 6.36 -6.11 15.22
N SER A 94 5.86 -5.32 16.18
CA SER A 94 4.42 -5.13 16.50
C SER A 94 3.88 -3.68 16.44
N ALA A 95 4.66 -2.71 15.95
CA ALA A 95 4.55 -1.30 16.36
C ALA A 95 3.66 -0.35 15.50
N PHE A 96 2.92 -0.83 14.50
CA PHE A 96 2.21 0.04 13.54
C PHE A 96 0.69 -0.15 13.51
N TYR A 97 -0.06 0.97 13.62
CA TYR A 97 -1.52 1.02 13.46
C TYR A 97 -1.91 1.61 12.10
N VAL A 98 -2.97 1.07 11.47
CA VAL A 98 -3.41 1.47 10.13
C VAL A 98 -4.45 2.59 10.18
N TYR A 99 -4.03 3.84 9.90
CA TYR A 99 -4.89 5.04 9.95
C TYR A 99 -4.95 5.81 8.61
N PRO A 100 -5.75 5.37 7.62
CA PRO A 100 -5.77 5.95 6.27
C PRO A 100 -6.18 7.43 6.22
N LYS A 101 -7.04 7.85 7.15
CA LYS A 101 -7.42 9.26 7.35
C LYS A 101 -6.20 10.16 7.59
N GLY A 102 -5.15 9.66 8.25
CA GLY A 102 -3.91 10.40 8.49
C GLY A 102 -3.18 10.80 7.21
N LEU A 103 -3.20 9.95 6.16
CA LEU A 103 -2.61 10.30 4.87
C LEU A 103 -3.37 11.46 4.22
N ARG A 104 -4.71 11.40 4.20
CA ARG A 104 -5.55 12.48 3.67
C ARG A 104 -5.35 13.79 4.43
N ASP A 105 -5.35 13.74 5.76
CA ASP A 105 -5.22 14.92 6.60
C ASP A 105 -3.80 15.54 6.48
N LEU A 106 -2.76 14.72 6.31
CA LEU A 106 -1.39 15.18 6.00
C LEU A 106 -1.30 15.86 4.62
N LEU A 107 -1.97 15.31 3.61
CA LEU A 107 -2.05 15.90 2.26
C LEU A 107 -2.79 17.25 2.29
N GLU A 108 -3.91 17.33 3.01
CA GLU A 108 -4.67 18.58 3.17
C GLU A 108 -3.91 19.63 4.01
N TYR A 109 -3.21 19.20 5.07
CA TYR A 109 -2.30 20.07 5.84
C TYR A 109 -1.18 20.61 4.96
N THR A 110 -0.54 19.75 4.17
CA THR A 110 0.55 20.14 3.24
C THR A 110 0.06 21.18 2.24
N LYS A 111 -1.14 20.99 1.68
CA LYS A 111 -1.81 22.01 0.83
C LYS A 111 -1.97 23.35 1.56
N LYS A 112 -2.57 23.33 2.75
CA LYS A 112 -2.90 24.55 3.54
C LYS A 112 -1.65 25.29 4.02
N LYS A 113 -0.58 24.57 4.37
CA LYS A 113 0.62 25.12 4.99
C LYS A 113 1.70 25.56 3.98
N TYR A 114 1.78 24.92 2.82
CA TYR A 114 2.89 25.11 1.85
C TYR A 114 2.42 25.49 0.43
N ASN A 115 1.28 26.18 0.31
CA ASN A 115 0.77 26.74 -0.94
C ASN A 115 0.45 25.71 -2.05
N ASN A 116 -0.26 24.63 -1.69
CA ASN A 116 -0.70 23.55 -2.60
C ASN A 116 0.37 23.03 -3.59
N PRO A 117 1.54 22.56 -3.09
CA PRO A 117 2.62 22.08 -3.95
C PRO A 117 2.18 20.83 -4.73
N THR A 118 2.86 20.53 -5.83
CA THR A 118 2.73 19.24 -6.52
C THR A 118 3.28 18.14 -5.62
N ILE A 119 2.46 17.13 -5.29
CA ILE A 119 2.83 16.03 -4.38
C ILE A 119 2.88 14.71 -5.14
N TYR A 120 3.97 13.96 -4.94
CA TYR A 120 4.04 12.53 -5.22
C TYR A 120 4.17 11.78 -3.89
N ILE A 121 3.36 10.76 -3.69
CA ILE A 121 3.45 9.88 -2.51
C ILE A 121 4.47 8.80 -2.87
N THR A 122 5.74 9.06 -2.56
CA THR A 122 6.88 8.20 -2.93
C THR A 122 6.91 6.88 -2.17
N GLU A 123 6.36 6.86 -0.96
CA GLU A 123 6.26 5.65 -0.12
C GLU A 123 4.94 5.65 0.64
N ASN A 124 4.19 4.55 0.54
CA ASN A 124 3.11 4.19 1.45
C ASN A 124 2.96 2.67 1.43
N GLY A 125 2.92 2.03 2.59
CA GLY A 125 2.93 0.56 2.67
C GLY A 125 2.69 0.01 4.07
N ILE A 126 2.57 -1.31 4.15
CA ILE A 126 2.39 -2.09 5.38
C ILE A 126 3.27 -3.34 5.33
N GLY A 127 3.92 -3.69 6.44
CA GLY A 127 4.78 -4.86 6.56
C GLY A 127 4.06 -6.06 7.16
N ASP A 128 4.18 -7.23 6.53
CA ASP A 128 3.79 -8.50 7.17
C ASP A 128 4.97 -9.05 8.00
N ALA A 129 4.68 -9.85 9.02
CA ALA A 129 5.72 -10.62 9.71
C ALA A 129 6.23 -11.77 8.82
N ASN A 130 7.56 -11.91 8.68
CA ASN A 130 8.20 -13.01 7.94
C ASN A 130 8.23 -14.32 8.77
N ASN A 131 7.07 -14.76 9.27
CA ASN A 131 6.91 -15.93 10.15
C ASN A 131 6.06 -17.06 9.53
N SER A 132 5.56 -16.86 8.32
CA SER A 132 4.53 -17.69 7.67
C SER A 132 5.07 -18.46 6.46
N THR A 133 4.38 -19.53 6.06
CA THR A 133 4.71 -20.27 4.83
C THR A 133 4.41 -19.43 3.59
N ARG A 134 5.12 -19.65 2.47
CA ARG A 134 4.89 -18.94 1.20
C ARG A 134 3.42 -18.85 0.82
N ILE A 135 2.68 -19.96 0.95
CA ILE A 135 1.23 -20.05 0.62
C ILE A 135 0.37 -19.09 1.46
N LYS A 136 0.78 -18.79 2.71
CA LYS A 136 0.15 -17.76 3.55
C LYS A 136 0.66 -16.36 3.17
N SER A 137 1.98 -16.17 3.02
CA SER A 137 2.59 -14.86 2.73
C SER A 137 2.25 -14.27 1.34
N ILE A 138 1.80 -15.07 0.38
CA ILE A 138 1.24 -14.56 -0.89
C ILE A 138 -0.26 -14.21 -0.81
N LYS A 139 -0.94 -14.55 0.30
CA LYS A 139 -2.36 -14.27 0.55
C LYS A 139 -2.53 -13.04 1.46
N ASP A 140 -1.83 -11.97 1.11
CA ASP A 140 -1.69 -10.72 1.87
C ASP A 140 -2.90 -9.78 1.73
N PHE A 141 -4.11 -10.29 1.98
CA PHE A 141 -5.35 -9.53 1.84
C PHE A 141 -5.40 -8.27 2.73
N GLN A 142 -4.65 -8.23 3.84
CA GLN A 142 -4.49 -7.02 4.66
C GLN A 142 -3.71 -5.90 3.94
N ARG A 143 -2.76 -6.24 3.05
CA ARG A 143 -2.05 -5.27 2.19
C ARG A 143 -2.95 -4.78 1.05
N VAL A 144 -3.82 -5.65 0.51
CA VAL A 144 -4.87 -5.25 -0.44
C VAL A 144 -5.81 -4.22 0.19
N ASP A 145 -6.36 -4.50 1.37
CA ASP A 145 -7.24 -3.59 2.10
C ASP A 145 -6.52 -2.29 2.51
N PHE A 146 -5.27 -2.37 2.99
CA PHE A 146 -4.44 -1.21 3.27
C PHE A 146 -4.35 -0.28 2.05
N TYR A 147 -3.96 -0.80 0.88
CA TYR A 147 -3.82 0.01 -0.33
C TYR A 147 -5.15 0.54 -0.84
N HIS A 148 -6.21 -0.26 -0.78
CA HIS A 148 -7.56 0.17 -1.12
C HIS A 148 -7.99 1.37 -0.26
N ARG A 149 -7.85 1.30 1.06
CA ARG A 149 -8.22 2.38 1.98
C ARG A 149 -7.33 3.62 1.85
N HIS A 150 -6.03 3.47 1.58
CA HIS A 150 -5.15 4.63 1.39
C HIS A 150 -5.37 5.32 0.04
N LEU A 151 -5.60 4.58 -1.05
CA LEU A 151 -5.94 5.20 -2.34
C LEU A 151 -7.30 5.92 -2.30
N LEU A 152 -8.29 5.40 -1.54
CA LEU A 152 -9.53 6.15 -1.27
C LEU A 152 -9.25 7.46 -0.51
N ALA A 153 -8.38 7.43 0.51
CA ALA A 153 -7.96 8.62 1.25
C ALA A 153 -7.21 9.65 0.38
N VAL A 154 -6.40 9.20 -0.59
CA VAL A 154 -5.79 10.08 -1.62
C VAL A 154 -6.87 10.67 -2.52
N GLN A 155 -7.85 9.89 -2.97
CA GLN A 155 -8.96 10.40 -3.78
C GLN A 155 -9.80 11.45 -3.03
N GLU A 156 -10.01 11.29 -1.72
CA GLU A 156 -10.62 12.33 -0.87
C GLU A 156 -9.77 13.61 -0.84
N ALA A 157 -8.45 13.50 -0.64
CA ALA A 157 -7.56 14.67 -0.66
C ALA A 157 -7.57 15.39 -2.03
N MET A 158 -7.63 14.65 -3.14
CA MET A 158 -7.75 15.21 -4.48
C MET A 158 -9.11 15.91 -4.71
N LYS A 159 -10.22 15.37 -4.17
CA LYS A 159 -11.54 16.05 -4.17
C LYS A 159 -11.54 17.35 -3.35
N LEU A 160 -10.71 17.41 -2.30
CA LEU A 160 -10.43 18.65 -1.54
C LEU A 160 -9.42 19.57 -2.27
N GLY A 161 -9.03 19.26 -3.51
CA GLY A 161 -8.15 20.09 -4.34
C GLY A 161 -6.68 20.07 -3.93
N VAL A 162 -6.19 19.00 -3.32
CA VAL A 162 -4.74 18.76 -3.13
C VAL A 162 -4.13 18.28 -4.45
N ASN A 163 -3.05 18.92 -4.88
CA ASN A 163 -2.36 18.63 -6.15
C ASN A 163 -1.48 17.36 -6.09
N VAL A 164 -2.10 16.19 -5.90
CA VAL A 164 -1.39 14.88 -5.91
C VAL A 164 -1.29 14.36 -7.36
N LYS A 165 -0.08 13.99 -7.78
CA LYS A 165 0.24 13.52 -9.15
C LYS A 165 0.74 12.08 -9.24
N GLY A 166 1.01 11.41 -8.11
CA GLY A 166 1.27 9.98 -8.15
C GLY A 166 1.35 9.29 -6.79
N PHE A 167 1.32 7.96 -6.83
CA PHE A 167 1.38 7.07 -5.68
C PHE A 167 2.30 5.87 -5.98
N PHE A 168 3.26 5.64 -5.09
CA PHE A 168 4.24 4.56 -5.18
C PHE A 168 4.08 3.63 -3.96
N ALA A 169 3.73 2.39 -4.25
CA ALA A 169 3.52 1.34 -3.25
C ALA A 169 4.84 0.91 -2.62
N TRP A 170 4.99 1.08 -1.30
CA TRP A 170 6.13 0.57 -0.54
C TRP A 170 5.88 -0.89 -0.14
N SER A 171 6.57 -1.89 -0.69
CA SER A 171 7.66 -1.85 -1.68
C SER A 171 7.36 -2.74 -2.88
N PHE A 172 8.21 -2.71 -3.92
CA PHE A 172 8.07 -3.65 -5.04
C PHE A 172 8.36 -5.10 -4.62
N LEU A 173 9.53 -5.34 -4.01
CA LEU A 173 9.94 -6.64 -3.46
C LEU A 173 9.94 -6.61 -1.92
N ASP A 174 9.82 -7.77 -1.28
CA ASP A 174 10.20 -7.92 0.13
C ASP A 174 11.72 -7.78 0.26
N THR A 175 12.22 -6.90 1.14
CA THR A 175 13.67 -6.58 1.23
C THR A 175 14.21 -6.53 2.67
N PHE A 176 15.41 -5.96 2.85
CA PHE A 176 16.03 -5.70 4.15
C PHE A 176 15.43 -4.45 4.80
N GLU A 177 14.59 -4.59 5.83
CA GLU A 177 13.86 -3.46 6.44
C GLU A 177 14.63 -2.82 7.62
N TRP A 178 15.79 -2.24 7.33
CA TRP A 178 16.61 -1.43 8.24
C TRP A 178 16.89 -2.13 9.59
N GLY A 179 16.55 -1.50 10.73
CA GLY A 179 16.70 -2.07 12.07
C GLY A 179 15.93 -3.38 12.33
N SER A 180 15.05 -3.78 11.41
CA SER A 180 14.30 -5.04 11.44
C SER A 180 14.86 -6.11 10.49
N GLY A 181 15.78 -5.77 9.57
CA GLY A 181 16.24 -6.64 8.50
C GLY A 181 15.10 -7.34 7.72
N TYR A 182 15.33 -8.56 7.22
CA TYR A 182 14.31 -9.35 6.50
C TYR A 182 13.15 -9.86 7.35
N THR A 183 12.98 -9.38 8.59
CA THR A 183 11.96 -9.92 9.50
C THR A 183 10.56 -9.40 9.23
N LEU A 184 10.47 -8.29 8.49
CA LEU A 184 9.26 -7.73 7.91
C LEU A 184 9.25 -7.98 6.39
N ARG A 185 8.07 -7.83 5.79
CA ARG A 185 7.79 -8.03 4.37
C ARG A 185 6.83 -6.95 3.86
N PHE A 186 7.35 -5.85 3.31
CA PHE A 186 6.52 -4.77 2.75
C PHE A 186 6.14 -4.98 1.28
N GLY A 187 6.84 -5.87 0.57
CA GLY A 187 6.73 -6.05 -0.87
C GLY A 187 5.35 -6.45 -1.35
N ILE A 188 4.95 -5.98 -2.53
CA ILE A 188 3.82 -6.56 -3.27
C ILE A 188 4.19 -7.88 -3.97
N CYS A 189 5.49 -8.11 -4.19
CA CYS A 189 6.06 -9.40 -4.61
C CYS A 189 6.77 -10.08 -3.43
N TYR A 190 6.44 -11.35 -3.18
CA TYR A 190 7.11 -12.20 -2.20
C TYR A 190 8.44 -12.70 -2.75
N VAL A 191 9.53 -12.46 -2.02
CA VAL A 191 10.85 -13.05 -2.31
C VAL A 191 11.05 -14.30 -1.44
N ASP A 192 11.24 -15.45 -2.07
CA ASP A 192 11.53 -16.71 -1.39
C ASP A 192 13.03 -16.80 -1.03
N TYR A 193 13.39 -16.19 0.10
CA TYR A 193 14.75 -16.19 0.67
C TYR A 193 15.34 -17.59 0.99
N LYS A 194 14.62 -18.68 0.67
CA LYS A 194 15.10 -20.07 0.82
C LYS A 194 15.18 -20.85 -0.49
N ASP A 195 14.63 -20.30 -1.57
CA ASP A 195 14.53 -20.97 -2.87
C ASP A 195 15.06 -20.04 -3.98
N GLY A 196 16.35 -19.72 -3.92
CA GLY A 196 17.06 -18.94 -4.96
C GLY A 196 16.54 -17.53 -5.18
N LEU A 197 16.00 -16.88 -4.13
CA LEU A 197 15.33 -15.57 -4.21
C LEU A 197 14.19 -15.54 -5.24
N LYS A 198 13.50 -16.65 -5.50
CA LYS A 198 12.38 -16.68 -6.47
C LYS A 198 11.29 -15.69 -6.06
N ARG A 199 10.88 -14.84 -7.01
CA ARG A 199 9.85 -13.82 -6.79
C ARG A 199 8.48 -14.33 -7.23
N TYR A 200 7.48 -14.17 -6.36
CA TYR A 200 6.10 -14.58 -6.57
C TYR A 200 5.16 -13.37 -6.31
N PRO A 201 4.25 -13.00 -7.24
CA PRO A 201 3.31 -11.92 -6.98
C PRO A 201 2.36 -12.29 -5.83
N LYS A 202 2.24 -11.42 -4.83
CA LYS A 202 1.25 -11.59 -3.75
C LYS A 202 -0.14 -11.14 -4.24
N SER A 203 -1.15 -11.32 -3.40
CA SER A 203 -2.52 -10.87 -3.66
C SER A 203 -2.60 -9.35 -3.85
N SER A 204 -1.73 -8.58 -3.19
CA SER A 204 -1.55 -7.14 -3.43
C SER A 204 -1.03 -6.81 -4.84
N ALA A 205 0.00 -7.48 -5.34
CA ALA A 205 0.47 -7.28 -6.73
C ALA A 205 -0.59 -7.71 -7.76
N LEU A 206 -1.30 -8.81 -7.52
CA LEU A 206 -2.40 -9.24 -8.39
C LEU A 206 -3.60 -8.28 -8.34
N TRP A 207 -3.88 -7.68 -7.18
CA TRP A 207 -4.87 -6.62 -7.03
C TRP A 207 -4.47 -5.35 -7.78
N PHE A 208 -3.23 -4.87 -7.63
CA PHE A 208 -2.73 -3.74 -8.43
C PHE A 208 -2.80 -4.05 -9.94
N LYS A 209 -2.41 -5.26 -10.38
CA LYS A 209 -2.55 -5.69 -11.78
C LYS A 209 -3.99 -5.67 -12.30
N LYS A 210 -5.00 -5.82 -11.43
CA LYS A 210 -6.42 -5.64 -11.79
C LYS A 210 -6.83 -4.17 -11.72
N PHE A 211 -6.50 -3.47 -10.64
CA PHE A 211 -6.85 -2.08 -10.38
C PHE A 211 -6.30 -1.12 -11.46
N LEU A 212 -5.07 -1.34 -11.91
CA LEU A 212 -4.40 -0.49 -12.91
C LEU A 212 -4.92 -0.65 -14.34
N ARG A 213 -5.83 -1.60 -14.60
CA ARG A 213 -6.51 -1.73 -15.89
C ARG A 213 -7.68 -0.74 -15.96
N LYS A 214 -7.80 -0.07 -17.10
CA LYS A 214 -9.06 0.54 -17.55
C LYS A 214 -9.99 -0.56 -18.09
#